data_AF-A0A914RH85-F1
#
_entry.id   AF-A0A914RH85-F1
#
_cell.length_a   1.000
_cell.length_b   1.000
_cell.length_c   1.000
_cell.angle_alpha   90.00
_cell.angle_beta   90.00
_cell.angle_gamma   90.00
#
_symmetry.space_group_name_H-M   'P 1'
#
loop_
_entity.id
_entity.type
_entity.pdbx_description
1 polymer ?
#
loop_
_entity_poly.entity_id
_entity_poly.type
_entity_poly.pdbx_seq_one_letter_code
_entity_poly.pdbx_strand_id
1 'polypeptide(L)'
;MNLQNLTAYFEAMELVSCENKSLNECRDAGFNSETLQCSSCNELPQFHLDQLVDDCNACCTADEGELQHQMKIALMKSQNIAAFVKSDMVNQWGNHVKVRHVRGTLPTIKLKDVYVDGE
;
A
#
# COMPACT_ATOMS: atom_id res chain seq x y z
N MET A 1 45.05 21.64 -12.70
CA MET A 1 43.72 21.03 -12.57
C MET A 1 42.78 21.82 -13.47
N ASN A 2 42.26 21.20 -14.52
CA ASN A 2 41.74 21.87 -15.71
C ASN A 2 40.23 22.19 -15.54
N LEU A 3 39.84 23.45 -15.81
CA LEU A 3 38.46 23.95 -15.68
C LEU A 3 37.48 23.23 -16.61
N GLN A 4 37.96 22.52 -17.64
CA GLN A 4 37.12 21.75 -18.56
C GLN A 4 36.51 20.48 -17.94
N ASN A 5 36.97 20.05 -16.77
CA ASN A 5 36.39 18.89 -16.08
C ASN A 5 35.22 19.24 -15.15
N LEU A 6 35.00 20.53 -14.84
CA LEU A 6 33.88 20.94 -13.97
C LEU A 6 32.54 21.00 -14.72
N THR A 7 32.56 21.25 -16.03
CA THR A 7 31.36 21.29 -16.86
C THR A 7 30.77 19.91 -17.11
N ALA A 8 31.60 18.86 -17.17
CA ALA A 8 31.14 17.47 -17.35
C ALA A 8 30.46 16.89 -16.09
N TYR A 9 30.79 17.40 -14.90
CA TYR A 9 30.16 16.96 -13.65
C TYR A 9 28.80 17.61 -13.38
N PHE A 10 28.47 18.71 -14.07
CA PHE A 10 27.23 19.45 -13.84
C PHE A 10 26.07 19.02 -14.76
N GLU A 11 26.34 18.21 -15.78
CA GLU A 11 25.32 17.69 -16.72
C GLU A 11 24.72 16.32 -16.31
N ALA A 12 25.13 15.72 -15.19
CA ALA A 12 24.64 14.41 -14.75
C ALA A 12 23.63 14.47 -13.59
N MET A 13 23.05 15.64 -13.33
CA MET A 13 21.96 15.80 -12.36
C MET A 13 20.72 16.35 -13.06
N GLU A 14 20.31 15.67 -14.12
CA GLU A 14 18.94 15.76 -14.58
C GLU A 14 18.07 15.14 -13.49
N LEU A 15 17.48 16.03 -12.70
CA LEU A 15 16.37 15.72 -11.82
C LEU A 15 15.39 14.87 -12.63
N VAL A 16 15.19 13.61 -12.22
CA VAL A 16 14.00 12.85 -12.60
C VAL A 16 12.82 13.56 -11.95
N SER A 17 12.41 14.65 -12.60
CA SER A 17 11.13 15.28 -12.38
C SER A 17 10.18 14.52 -13.29
N CYS A 18 9.38 13.63 -12.72
CA CYS A 18 8.13 13.23 -13.36
C CYS A 18 7.25 14.49 -13.41
N GLU A 19 7.50 15.36 -14.38
CA GLU A 19 6.61 16.47 -14.67
C GLU A 19 5.32 15.87 -15.19
N ASN A 20 4.25 15.96 -14.40
CA ASN A 20 2.97 15.39 -14.78
C ASN A 20 2.45 16.08 -16.03
N LYS A 21 2.22 15.31 -17.10
CA LYS A 21 1.60 15.79 -18.33
C LYS A 21 0.15 16.19 -18.04
N SER A 22 -0.39 17.08 -18.87
CA SER A 22 -1.81 17.39 -18.82
C SER A 22 -2.67 16.20 -19.26
N LEU A 23 -3.93 16.15 -18.84
CA LEU A 23 -4.86 15.06 -19.20
C LEU A 23 -5.00 14.87 -20.72
N ASN A 24 -4.95 15.96 -21.49
CA ASN A 24 -5.03 15.89 -22.95
C ASN A 24 -3.76 15.28 -23.55
N GLU A 25 -2.58 15.68 -23.08
CA GLU A 25 -1.30 15.12 -23.54
C GLU A 25 -1.18 13.63 -23.21
N CYS A 26 -1.65 13.22 -22.03
CA CYS A 26 -1.72 11.80 -21.67
C CYS A 26 -2.65 11.02 -22.58
N ARG A 27 -3.83 11.58 -22.88
CA ARG A 27 -4.79 10.96 -23.79
C ARG A 27 -4.23 10.84 -25.21
N ASP A 28 -3.54 11.87 -25.70
CA ASP A 28 -2.93 11.87 -27.03
C ASP A 28 -1.76 10.87 -27.13
N ALA A 29 -1.04 10.66 -26.02
CA ALA A 29 -0.03 9.61 -25.88
C ALA A 29 -0.63 8.20 -25.67
N GLY A 30 -1.96 8.06 -25.54
CA GLY A 30 -2.66 6.78 -25.41
C GLY A 30 -2.88 6.30 -23.98
N PHE A 31 -2.62 7.13 -22.97
CA PHE A 31 -2.81 6.82 -21.55
C PHE A 31 -4.13 7.36 -21.01
N ASN A 32 -4.75 6.59 -20.11
CA ASN A 32 -5.91 7.05 -19.33
C ASN A 32 -5.48 7.39 -17.90
N SER A 33 -5.18 8.66 -17.65
CA SER A 33 -4.70 9.14 -16.35
C SER A 33 -5.66 8.93 -15.18
N GLU A 34 -6.97 8.73 -15.42
CA GLU A 34 -7.93 8.49 -14.33
C GLU A 34 -7.82 7.08 -13.74
N THR A 35 -7.27 6.13 -14.50
CA THR A 35 -7.27 4.70 -14.14
C THR A 35 -5.89 4.05 -14.18
N LEU A 36 -4.91 4.71 -14.81
CA LEU A 36 -3.54 4.21 -14.94
C LEU A 36 -2.81 4.33 -13.59
N GLN A 37 -2.38 3.19 -13.06
CA GLN A 37 -1.56 3.11 -11.85
C GLN A 37 -0.08 3.00 -12.19
N CYS A 38 0.80 3.63 -11.42
CA CYS A 38 2.23 3.67 -11.73
C CYS A 38 2.91 2.28 -11.69
N SER A 39 2.38 1.33 -10.91
CA SER A 39 2.80 -0.08 -10.96
C SER A 39 2.67 -0.70 -12.35
N SER A 40 1.66 -0.29 -13.13
CA SER A 40 1.46 -0.76 -14.50
C SER A 40 2.60 -0.29 -15.43
N CYS A 41 3.19 0.87 -15.15
CA CYS A 41 4.31 1.40 -15.94
C CYS A 41 5.58 0.55 -15.76
N ASN A 42 5.77 -0.04 -14.58
CA ASN A 42 6.92 -0.93 -14.29
C ASN A 42 6.84 -2.27 -15.05
N GLU A 43 5.66 -2.65 -15.53
CA GLU A 43 5.47 -3.87 -16.31
C GLU A 43 5.79 -3.67 -17.80
N LEU A 44 5.80 -2.44 -18.32
CA LEU A 44 6.02 -2.16 -19.75
C LEU A 44 7.32 -2.77 -20.33
N PRO A 45 8.47 -2.73 -19.63
CA PRO A 45 9.71 -3.36 -20.11
C PRO A 45 9.57 -4.86 -20.41
N GLN A 46 8.73 -5.58 -19.65
CA GLN A 46 8.54 -7.02 -19.85
C GLN A 46 7.89 -7.34 -21.21
N PHE A 47 7.17 -6.36 -21.77
CA PHE A 47 6.54 -6.43 -23.10
C PHE A 47 7.35 -5.69 -24.17
N HIS A 48 8.58 -5.26 -23.87
CA HIS A 48 9.46 -4.52 -24.77
C HIS A 48 8.89 -3.14 -25.16
N LEU A 49 8.17 -2.52 -24.22
CA LEU A 49 7.56 -1.20 -24.35
C LEU A 49 8.32 -0.15 -23.53
N ASP A 50 9.64 -0.30 -23.39
CA ASP A 50 10.51 0.56 -22.57
C ASP A 50 10.40 2.04 -22.96
N GLN A 51 10.17 2.33 -24.24
CA GLN A 51 10.01 3.68 -24.77
C GLN A 51 8.76 4.40 -24.23
N LEU A 52 7.78 3.67 -23.72
CA LEU A 52 6.54 4.22 -23.17
C LEU A 52 6.63 4.47 -21.66
N VAL A 53 7.70 4.04 -21.00
CA VAL A 53 7.82 4.10 -19.53
C VAL A 53 7.80 5.54 -19.04
N ASP A 54 8.54 6.43 -19.68
CA ASP A 54 8.62 7.84 -19.26
C ASP A 54 7.27 8.56 -19.42
N ASP A 55 6.60 8.36 -20.57
CA ASP A 55 5.28 8.93 -20.81
C ASP A 55 4.21 8.30 -19.89
N CYS A 56 4.31 7.01 -19.60
CA CYS A 56 3.42 6.32 -18.64
C CYS A 56 3.58 6.91 -17.23
N ASN A 57 4.82 7.08 -16.78
CA ASN A 57 5.13 7.64 -15.46
C ASN A 57 4.70 9.10 -15.32
N ALA A 58 4.70 9.86 -16.42
CA ALA A 58 4.20 11.23 -16.45
C ALA A 58 2.65 11.33 -16.44
N CYS A 59 1.95 10.19 -16.58
CA CYS A 59 0.50 10.13 -16.74
C CYS A 59 -0.21 9.24 -15.71
N CYS A 60 0.52 8.48 -14.90
CA CYS A 60 -0.03 7.55 -13.93
C CYS A 60 -0.38 8.23 -12.61
N THR A 61 -1.25 7.57 -11.85
CA THR A 61 -1.55 7.90 -10.46
C THR A 61 -0.79 6.95 -9.55
N ALA A 62 -0.31 7.48 -8.42
CA ALA A 62 0.35 6.66 -7.41
C ALA A 62 -0.59 5.55 -6.94
N ASP A 63 -0.07 4.32 -6.88
CA ASP A 63 -0.83 3.17 -6.41
C ASP A 63 -1.36 3.39 -5.00
N GLU A 64 -2.67 3.21 -4.82
CA GLU A 64 -3.32 3.18 -3.50
C GLU A 64 -2.87 1.94 -2.73
N GLY A 65 -1.66 1.99 -2.17
CA GLY A 65 -1.06 0.87 -1.45
C GLY A 65 0.45 0.97 -1.21
N GLU A 66 1.17 1.80 -1.97
CA GLU A 66 2.64 1.83 -1.88
C GLU A 66 3.14 2.59 -0.65
N LEU A 67 2.41 3.62 -0.20
CA LEU A 67 2.58 4.25 1.11
C LEU A 67 2.27 3.29 2.28
N GLN A 68 1.50 2.22 2.04
CA GLN A 68 1.21 1.21 3.06
C GLN A 68 2.18 0.04 3.06
N HIS A 69 2.88 -0.28 1.96
CA HIS A 69 3.65 -1.51 1.88
C HIS A 69 5.05 -1.41 2.51
N GLN A 70 5.74 -0.26 2.36
CA GLN A 70 7.04 -0.07 3.02
C GLN A 70 6.93 0.15 4.54
N MET A 71 5.76 0.60 5.03
CA MET A 71 5.49 0.64 6.48
C MET A 71 4.83 -0.63 7.04
N LYS A 72 4.17 -1.48 6.22
CA LYS A 72 3.52 -2.72 6.71
C LYS A 72 4.48 -3.86 7.03
N ILE A 73 5.63 -3.98 6.36
CA ILE A 73 6.58 -5.06 6.67
C ILE A 73 7.24 -4.85 8.06
N ALA A 74 7.35 -3.60 8.51
CA ALA A 74 7.79 -3.28 9.87
C ALA A 74 6.64 -3.31 10.90
N LEU A 75 5.42 -2.90 10.53
CA LEU A 75 4.27 -2.86 11.44
C LEU A 75 3.61 -4.21 11.72
N MET A 76 3.63 -5.17 10.78
CA MET A 76 3.04 -6.49 11.03
C MET A 76 3.83 -7.34 12.04
N LYS A 77 5.09 -7.00 12.31
CA LYS A 77 5.90 -7.68 13.33
C LYS A 77 5.86 -7.00 14.70
N SER A 78 5.25 -5.81 14.83
CA SER A 78 5.47 -4.98 16.03
C SER A 78 4.29 -4.15 16.52
N GLN A 79 3.05 -4.47 16.16
CA GLN A 79 1.88 -3.96 16.89
C GLN A 79 0.90 -5.07 17.26
N ASN A 80 1.18 -5.65 18.43
CA ASN A 80 0.19 -6.22 19.34
C ASN A 80 -0.76 -7.28 18.75
N ILE A 81 -0.31 -8.54 18.68
CA ILE A 81 -1.20 -9.71 18.77
C ILE A 81 -1.69 -9.86 20.23
N ALA A 82 -2.15 -8.75 20.81
CA ALA A 82 -3.00 -8.73 21.99
C ALA A 82 -4.42 -8.38 21.55
N ALA A 83 -4.88 -8.99 20.45
CA ALA A 83 -6.30 -9.04 20.09
C ALA A 83 -7.09 -10.02 20.98
N PHE A 84 -6.46 -10.51 22.06
CA PHE A 84 -7.11 -11.32 23.07
C PHE A 84 -7.68 -10.42 24.15
N VAL A 85 -8.95 -10.64 24.46
CA VAL A 85 -9.69 -9.97 25.52
C VAL A 85 -8.88 -10.05 26.80
N LYS A 86 -8.35 -8.92 27.27
CA LYS A 86 -7.76 -8.84 28.61
C LYS A 86 -8.88 -9.06 29.62
N SER A 87 -8.62 -9.77 30.72
CA SER A 87 -9.63 -10.11 31.74
C SER A 87 -10.49 -8.91 32.15
N ASP A 88 -9.86 -7.74 32.23
CA ASP A 88 -10.49 -6.52 32.75
C ASP A 88 -11.44 -5.87 31.72
N MET A 89 -11.28 -6.19 30.43
CA MET A 89 -12.17 -5.71 29.35
C MET A 89 -13.51 -6.47 29.33
N VAL A 90 -13.54 -7.70 29.84
CA VAL A 90 -14.76 -8.54 29.85
C VAL A 90 -15.90 -7.84 30.58
N ASN A 91 -15.59 -7.14 31.68
CA ASN A 91 -16.58 -6.42 32.48
C ASN A 91 -17.27 -5.29 31.72
N GLN A 92 -16.61 -4.69 30.72
CA GLN A 92 -17.17 -3.58 29.93
C GLN A 92 -18.25 -4.05 28.95
N TRP A 93 -18.21 -5.33 28.55
CA TRP A 93 -19.13 -5.88 27.56
C TRP A 93 -20.36 -6.55 28.16
N GLY A 94 -20.42 -6.67 29.50
CA GLY A 94 -21.53 -7.26 30.22
C GLY A 94 -21.84 -8.68 29.72
N ASN A 95 -23.12 -8.96 29.45
CA ASN A 95 -23.59 -10.30 29.04
C ASN A 95 -23.46 -10.57 27.53
N HIS A 96 -23.02 -9.60 26.73
CA HIS A 96 -22.95 -9.70 25.27
C HIS A 96 -21.78 -10.56 24.80
N VAL A 97 -20.73 -10.70 25.62
CA VAL A 97 -19.54 -11.49 25.29
C VAL A 97 -19.23 -12.46 26.44
N LYS A 98 -19.13 -13.76 26.12
CA LYS A 98 -18.73 -14.80 27.08
C LYS A 98 -17.33 -15.32 26.72
N VAL A 99 -16.35 -15.06 27.59
CA VAL A 99 -14.97 -15.54 27.41
C VAL A 99 -14.79 -16.89 28.10
N ARG A 100 -14.27 -17.89 27.37
CA ARG A 100 -13.89 -19.20 27.92
C ARG A 100 -12.40 -19.41 27.72
N HIS A 101 -11.67 -19.57 28.83
CA HIS A 101 -10.25 -19.86 28.80
C HIS A 101 -10.04 -21.37 28.66
N VAL A 102 -9.39 -21.79 27.56
CA VAL A 102 -9.04 -23.18 27.28
C VAL A 102 -7.53 -23.24 27.03
N ARG A 103 -6.83 -24.17 27.68
CA ARG A 103 -5.37 -24.31 27.54
C ARG A 103 -5.02 -25.01 26.23
N GLY A 104 -3.90 -24.62 25.63
CA GLY A 104 -3.30 -25.33 24.49
C GLY A 104 -4.00 -25.11 23.15
N THR A 105 -4.94 -24.17 23.05
CA THR A 105 -5.66 -23.86 21.81
C THR A 105 -5.51 -22.38 21.45
N LEU A 106 -5.40 -22.08 20.15
CA LEU A 106 -5.48 -20.71 19.67
C LEU A 106 -6.88 -20.15 19.98
N PRO A 107 -6.99 -18.92 20.51
CA PRO A 107 -8.30 -18.35 20.81
C PRO A 107 -9.12 -18.14 19.53
N THR A 108 -10.41 -18.46 19.60
CA THR A 108 -11.33 -18.45 18.47
C THR A 108 -12.55 -17.61 18.81
N ILE A 109 -12.96 -16.71 17.92
CA ILE A 109 -14.19 -15.92 18.06
C ILE A 109 -15.36 -16.72 17.49
N LYS A 110 -16.44 -16.84 18.28
CA LYS A 110 -17.69 -17.46 17.83
C LYS A 110 -18.81 -16.44 17.93
N LEU A 111 -19.43 -16.14 16.79
CA LEU A 111 -20.66 -15.35 16.75
C LEU A 111 -21.82 -16.29 17.07
N LYS A 112 -22.63 -15.92 18.06
CA LYS A 112 -23.91 -16.57 18.31
C LYS A 112 -24.98 -15.64 17.77
N ASP A 113 -25.91 -16.17 16.99
CA ASP A 113 -27.15 -15.44 16.68
C ASP A 113 -27.95 -15.22 17.97
N VAL A 114 -28.94 -14.32 17.91
CA VAL A 114 -29.82 -14.00 19.04
C VAL A 114 -30.32 -15.30 19.67
N TYR A 115 -29.89 -15.53 20.91
CA TYR A 115 -30.25 -16.72 21.66
C TYR A 115 -31.72 -16.56 22.06
N VAL A 116 -32.60 -17.36 21.43
CA VAL A 116 -33.93 -17.64 21.97
C VAL A 116 -33.71 -18.60 23.13
N ASP A 117 -34.05 -18.16 24.35
CA ASP A 117 -34.07 -19.02 25.53
C ASP A 117 -35.12 -20.12 25.31
N GLY A 118 -34.67 -21.38 25.33
CA GLY A 118 -35.54 -22.55 25.32
C GLY A 118 -35.05 -23.53 26.37
N GLU A 119 -35.74 -23.50 27.52
CA GLU A 119 -35.78 -24.44 28.68
C GLU A 119 -34.46 -25.01 29.25
#